data_AF-A0A257T1A7-F1
#
_entry.id   AF-A0A257T1A7-F1
#
_cell.length_a   1.000
_cell.length_b   1.000
_cell.length_c   1.000
_cell.angle_alpha   90.00
_cell.angle_beta   90.00
_cell.angle_gamma   90.00
#
_symmetry.space_group_name_H-M   'P 1'
#
loop_
_entity.id
_entity.type
_entity.pdbx_description
1 polymer ?
#
loop_
_entity_poly.entity_id
_entity_poly.type
_entity_poly.pdbx_seq_one_letter_code
_entity_poly.pdbx_strand_id
1 'polypeptide(L)'
;MSNPDFPDWLAIVLRWVHLLAAITAVGGTVFMRFALVPSVSVLADEQRKALHEQVRSRWVKFVMGAILFLLVSGFYNFFRRLNTLPADYKGLYHALFGVKFLLALVIFFIASALTGRAAALAPIRRNTKLWLTVNVVLAVMVICISGVLRFVPSAASPPAKAQTSQEAQPHSVARHG
;
A
#
# COMPACT_ATOMS: atom_id res chain seq x y z
N MET A 1 -22.98 -4.03 -12.39
CA MET A 1 -23.69 -5.21 -11.87
C MET A 1 -22.72 -6.39 -11.93
N SER A 2 -22.17 -6.81 -10.80
CA SER A 2 -21.35 -8.03 -10.71
C SER A 2 -22.29 -9.22 -10.57
N ASN A 3 -22.17 -10.20 -11.46
CA ASN A 3 -22.90 -11.46 -11.38
C ASN A 3 -22.54 -12.16 -10.05
N PRO A 4 -23.51 -12.50 -9.17
CA PRO A 4 -23.23 -13.07 -7.84
C PRO A 4 -22.49 -14.41 -7.87
N ASP A 5 -22.48 -15.11 -9.00
CA ASP A 5 -21.94 -16.47 -9.11
C ASP A 5 -20.45 -16.53 -9.48
N PHE A 6 -19.80 -15.40 -9.80
CA PHE A 6 -18.38 -15.37 -10.18
C PHE A 6 -17.53 -14.42 -9.33
N PRO A 7 -16.36 -14.86 -8.83
CA PRO A 7 -15.44 -13.99 -8.11
C PRO A 7 -14.95 -12.85 -9.01
N ASP A 8 -14.86 -11.65 -8.42
CA ASP A 8 -14.36 -10.43 -9.07
C ASP A 8 -12.84 -10.54 -9.32
N TRP A 9 -12.48 -11.24 -10.41
CA TRP A 9 -11.09 -11.52 -10.78
C TRP A 9 -10.27 -10.24 -10.97
N LEU A 10 -10.89 -9.19 -11.50
CA LEU A 10 -10.24 -7.90 -11.66
C LEU A 10 -9.80 -7.34 -10.30
N ALA A 11 -10.66 -7.37 -9.29
CA ALA A 11 -10.30 -6.91 -7.96
C ALA A 11 -9.20 -7.75 -7.31
N ILE A 12 -9.17 -9.07 -7.55
CA ILE A 12 -8.12 -9.96 -7.04
C ILE A 12 -6.77 -9.59 -7.67
N VAL A 13 -6.73 -9.45 -8.99
CA VAL A 13 -5.51 -9.07 -9.73
C VAL A 13 -5.03 -7.69 -9.30
N LEU A 14 -5.91 -6.69 -9.21
CA LEU A 14 -5.53 -5.34 -8.78
C LEU A 14 -5.02 -5.31 -7.34
N ARG A 15 -5.52 -6.18 -6.48
CA ARG A 15 -4.98 -6.36 -5.12
C ARG A 15 -3.55 -6.93 -5.17
N TRP A 16 -3.30 -7.94 -5.99
CA TRP A 16 -1.95 -8.49 -6.15
C TRP A 16 -0.98 -7.45 -6.70
N VAL A 17 -1.39 -6.73 -7.75
CA VAL A 17 -0.60 -5.63 -8.33
C VAL A 17 -0.27 -4.57 -7.28
N HIS A 18 -1.25 -4.15 -6.46
CA HIS A 18 -1.02 -3.19 -5.39
C HIS A 18 0.01 -3.69 -4.38
N LEU A 19 -0.13 -4.94 -3.92
CA LEU A 19 0.76 -5.54 -2.93
C LEU A 19 2.19 -5.70 -3.48
N LEU A 20 2.33 -6.21 -4.71
CA LEU A 20 3.63 -6.40 -5.35
C LEU A 20 4.34 -5.06 -5.60
N ALA A 21 3.61 -4.03 -6.02
CA ALA A 21 4.15 -2.69 -6.19
C ALA A 21 4.61 -2.09 -4.85
N ALA A 22 3.80 -2.24 -3.78
CA ALA A 22 4.16 -1.78 -2.45
C ALA A 22 5.41 -2.50 -1.91
N ILE A 23 5.45 -3.84 -2.00
CA ILE A 23 6.58 -4.64 -1.54
C ILE A 23 7.85 -4.28 -2.30
N THR A 24 7.76 -4.10 -3.63
CA THR A 24 8.90 -3.70 -4.45
C THR A 24 9.43 -2.33 -4.04
N ALA A 25 8.56 -1.31 -3.94
CA ALA A 25 8.96 0.05 -3.59
C ALA A 25 9.54 0.15 -2.17
N VAL A 26 8.85 -0.43 -1.18
CA VAL A 26 9.26 -0.38 0.23
C VAL A 26 10.48 -1.27 0.46
N GLY A 27 10.46 -2.50 -0.02
CA GLY A 27 11.57 -3.45 0.11
C GLY A 27 12.85 -2.93 -0.56
N GLY A 28 12.74 -2.36 -1.76
CA GLY A 28 13.88 -1.72 -2.43
C GLY A 28 14.43 -0.53 -1.64
N THR A 29 13.56 0.30 -1.05
CA THR A 29 13.98 1.43 -0.20
C THR A 29 14.70 0.95 1.06
N VAL A 30 14.17 -0.09 1.72
CA VAL A 30 14.79 -0.71 2.90
C VAL A 30 16.15 -1.31 2.54
N PHE A 31 16.23 -2.09 1.45
CA PHE A 31 17.50 -2.63 0.93
C PHE A 31 18.51 -1.52 0.65
N MET A 32 18.09 -0.44 -0.01
CA MET A 32 18.96 0.70 -0.28
C MET A 32 19.50 1.32 1.00
N ARG A 33 18.63 1.52 2.00
CA ARG A 33 18.98 2.18 3.26
C ARG A 33 19.95 1.37 4.12
N PHE A 34 19.73 0.07 4.22
CA PHE A 34 20.39 -0.78 5.22
C PHE A 34 21.46 -1.71 4.65
N ALA A 35 21.39 -2.06 3.37
CA ALA A 35 22.40 -2.90 2.73
C ALA A 35 23.23 -2.10 1.72
N LEU A 36 22.61 -1.50 0.70
CA LEU A 36 23.37 -0.90 -0.40
C LEU A 36 24.18 0.32 0.04
N VAL A 37 23.56 1.32 0.65
CA VAL A 37 24.22 2.59 1.01
C VAL A 37 25.40 2.38 2.00
N PRO A 38 25.28 1.53 3.04
CA PRO A 38 26.41 1.16 3.87
C PRO A 38 27.52 0.46 3.07
N SER A 39 27.20 -0.54 2.24
CA SER A 39 28.20 -1.31 1.50
C SER A 39 28.98 -0.50 0.47
N VAL A 40 28.39 0.53 -0.13
CA VAL A 40 29.11 1.39 -1.09
C VAL A 40 29.93 2.49 -0.42
N SER A 41 29.77 2.70 0.90
CA SER A 41 30.47 3.78 1.61
C SER A 41 31.97 3.53 1.80
N VAL A 42 32.39 2.27 1.69
CA VAL A 42 33.81 1.86 1.77
C VAL A 42 34.54 1.93 0.42
N LEU A 43 33.80 2.16 -0.67
CA LEU A 43 34.38 2.23 -2.02
C LEU A 43 35.01 3.60 -2.28
N ALA A 44 36.05 3.60 -3.13
CA ALA A 44 36.62 4.82 -3.68
C ALA A 44 35.55 5.67 -4.39
N ASP A 45 35.72 6.99 -4.36
CA ASP A 45 34.72 7.97 -4.80
C ASP A 45 34.25 7.75 -6.26
N GLU A 46 35.16 7.43 -7.15
CA GLU A 46 34.88 7.17 -8.57
C GLU A 46 34.01 5.93 -8.76
N GLN A 47 34.39 4.81 -8.12
CA GLN A 47 33.65 3.56 -8.14
C GLN A 47 32.26 3.73 -7.51
N ARG A 48 32.18 4.46 -6.40
CA ARG A 48 30.92 4.77 -5.70
C ARG A 48 29.97 5.57 -6.59
N LYS A 49 30.45 6.59 -7.29
CA LYS A 49 29.64 7.40 -8.22
C LYS A 49 29.16 6.57 -9.41
N ALA A 50 30.04 5.77 -10.01
CA ALA A 50 29.70 4.90 -11.14
C ALA A 50 28.62 3.88 -10.76
N LEU A 51 28.78 3.19 -9.62
CA LEU A 51 27.80 2.22 -9.13
C LEU A 51 26.46 2.90 -8.80
N HIS A 52 26.49 4.08 -8.15
CA HIS A 52 25.27 4.83 -7.85
C HIS A 52 24.47 5.15 -9.12
N GLU A 53 25.12 5.64 -10.18
CA GLU A 53 24.44 5.95 -11.45
C GLU A 53 23.87 4.70 -12.13
N GLN A 54 24.61 3.59 -12.09
CA GLN A 54 24.17 2.31 -12.63
C GLN A 54 22.95 1.74 -11.88
N VAL A 55 22.92 1.84 -10.56
CA VAL A 55 21.77 1.41 -9.76
C VAL A 55 20.58 2.34 -10.04
N ARG A 56 20.80 3.66 -9.99
CA ARG A 56 19.76 4.67 -10.19
C ARG A 56 19.03 4.54 -11.52
N SER A 57 19.78 4.40 -12.62
CA SER A 57 19.24 4.32 -13.99
C SER A 57 18.33 3.10 -14.21
N ARG A 58 18.55 2.02 -13.46
CA ARG A 58 17.70 0.83 -13.46
C ARG A 58 16.53 0.99 -12.49
N TRP A 59 16.83 1.47 -11.28
CA TRP A 59 15.85 1.59 -10.20
C TRP A 59 14.72 2.58 -10.50
N VAL A 60 15.01 3.67 -11.22
CA VAL A 60 13.98 4.66 -11.57
C VAL A 60 12.79 4.05 -12.31
N LYS A 61 13.01 3.02 -13.13
CA LYS A 61 11.94 2.32 -13.87
C LYS A 61 11.00 1.59 -12.92
N PHE A 62 11.56 0.93 -11.90
CA PHE A 62 10.79 0.25 -10.86
C PHE A 62 10.04 1.26 -9.97
N VAL A 63 10.67 2.39 -9.64
CA VAL A 63 10.01 3.46 -8.87
C VAL A 63 8.80 4.01 -9.64
N MET A 64 8.98 4.39 -10.91
CA MET A 64 7.88 4.93 -11.72
C MET A 64 6.78 3.90 -11.97
N GLY A 65 7.15 2.65 -12.26
CA GLY A 65 6.19 1.56 -12.41
C GLY A 65 5.39 1.28 -11.12
N ALA A 66 6.06 1.24 -9.97
CA ALA A 66 5.40 1.03 -8.69
C ALA A 66 4.44 2.18 -8.34
N ILE A 67 4.85 3.44 -8.57
CA ILE A 67 3.99 4.61 -8.37
C ILE A 67 2.73 4.50 -9.23
N LEU A 68 2.87 4.22 -10.53
CA LEU A 68 1.75 4.06 -11.44
C LEU A 68 0.80 2.96 -10.95
N PHE A 69 1.32 1.78 -10.66
CA PHE A 69 0.50 0.65 -10.23
C PHE A 69 -0.18 0.91 -8.89
N LEU A 70 0.50 1.54 -7.93
CA LEU A 70 -0.08 1.89 -6.63
C LEU A 70 -1.20 2.92 -6.75
N LEU A 71 -1.05 3.91 -7.63
CA LEU A 71 -2.08 4.92 -7.88
C LEU A 71 -3.31 4.27 -8.53
N VAL A 72 -3.13 3.57 -9.65
CA VAL A 72 -4.24 2.96 -10.40
C VAL A 72 -5.02 1.96 -9.53
N SER A 73 -4.32 1.02 -8.90
CA SER A 73 -4.96 0.03 -8.03
C SER A 73 -5.51 0.65 -6.74
N GLY A 74 -4.86 1.69 -6.22
CA GLY A 74 -5.32 2.43 -5.03
C GLY A 74 -6.65 3.14 -5.27
N PHE A 75 -6.80 3.84 -6.40
CA PHE A 75 -8.05 4.47 -6.80
C PHE A 75 -9.17 3.46 -7.02
N TYR A 76 -8.89 2.37 -7.75
CA TYR A 76 -9.88 1.30 -7.94
C TYR A 76 -10.40 0.74 -6.61
N ASN A 77 -9.49 0.42 -5.68
CA ASN A 77 -9.85 -0.09 -4.36
C ASN A 77 -10.65 0.93 -3.55
N PHE A 78 -10.29 2.22 -3.63
CA PHE A 78 -10.99 3.30 -2.94
C PHE A 78 -12.44 3.44 -3.39
N PHE A 79 -12.68 3.56 -4.70
CA PHE A 79 -14.04 3.72 -5.24
C PHE A 79 -14.89 2.48 -4.99
N ARG A 80 -14.35 1.29 -5.21
CA ARG A 80 -15.05 0.03 -4.91
C ARG A 80 -15.47 -0.04 -3.44
N ARG A 81 -14.59 0.36 -2.53
CA ARG A 81 -14.87 0.35 -1.09
C ARG A 81 -15.90 1.40 -0.70
N LEU A 82 -15.79 2.64 -1.20
CA LEU A 82 -16.80 3.68 -0.94
C LEU A 82 -18.21 3.28 -1.40
N ASN A 83 -18.32 2.57 -2.52
CA ASN A 83 -19.60 2.11 -3.05
C ASN A 83 -20.22 0.95 -2.25
N THR A 84 -19.44 0.26 -1.42
CA THR A 84 -19.89 -0.91 -0.64
C THR A 84 -19.98 -0.63 0.87
N LEU A 85 -19.51 0.54 1.32
CA LEU A 85 -19.47 0.90 2.73
C LEU A 85 -20.80 1.53 3.19
N PRO A 86 -21.33 1.20 4.38
CA PRO A 86 -22.50 1.87 4.94
C PRO A 86 -22.24 3.37 5.14
N ALA A 87 -23.29 4.20 5.05
CA ALA A 87 -23.19 5.66 5.08
C ALA A 87 -22.43 6.18 6.31
N ASP A 88 -22.69 5.61 7.48
CA ASP A 88 -22.11 6.02 8.77
C ASP A 88 -20.57 5.92 8.81
N TYR A 89 -19.99 5.06 7.97
CA TYR A 89 -18.53 4.83 7.93
C TYR A 89 -17.84 5.53 6.76
N LYS A 90 -18.59 6.12 5.81
CA LYS A 90 -18.01 6.76 4.61
C LYS A 90 -17.11 7.94 4.95
N GLY A 91 -17.52 8.78 5.91
CA GLY A 91 -16.73 9.95 6.34
C GLY A 91 -15.37 9.56 6.93
N LEU A 92 -15.38 8.64 7.90
CA LEU A 92 -14.14 8.13 8.52
C LEU A 92 -13.23 7.43 7.50
N TYR A 93 -13.81 6.59 6.63
CA TYR A 93 -13.05 5.91 5.59
C TYR A 93 -12.41 6.89 4.60
N HIS A 94 -13.15 7.91 4.17
CA HIS A 94 -12.65 8.94 3.28
C HIS A 94 -11.49 9.72 3.92
N ALA A 95 -11.64 10.14 5.17
CA ALA A 95 -10.61 10.87 5.90
C ALA A 95 -9.32 10.03 6.07
N LEU A 96 -9.44 8.79 6.55
CA LEU A 96 -8.30 7.89 6.73
C LEU A 96 -7.61 7.53 5.40
N PHE A 97 -8.40 7.30 4.35
CA PHE A 97 -7.85 7.11 3.00
C PHE A 97 -7.10 8.37 2.53
N GLY A 98 -7.68 9.56 2.72
CA GLY A 98 -7.07 10.83 2.35
C GLY A 98 -5.71 11.05 3.00
N VAL A 99 -5.61 10.79 4.31
CA VAL A 99 -4.34 10.86 5.05
C VAL A 99 -3.34 9.85 4.47
N LYS A 100 -3.74 8.59 4.30
CA LYS A 100 -2.89 7.54 3.71
C LYS A 100 -2.40 7.94 2.31
N PHE A 101 -3.28 8.49 1.49
CA PHE A 101 -2.99 8.91 0.13
C PHE A 101 -1.99 10.06 0.12
N LEU A 102 -2.17 11.08 0.97
CA LEU A 102 -1.24 12.20 1.08
C LEU A 102 0.17 11.72 1.52
N LEU A 103 0.24 10.82 2.51
CA LEU A 103 1.50 10.20 2.90
C LEU A 103 2.15 9.43 1.75
N ALA A 104 1.37 8.68 0.97
CA ALA A 104 1.86 7.98 -0.21
C ALA A 104 2.42 8.94 -1.27
N LEU A 105 1.79 10.10 -1.50
CA LEU A 105 2.32 11.11 -2.40
C LEU A 105 3.67 11.66 -1.93
N VAL A 106 3.85 11.89 -0.61
CA VAL A 106 5.14 12.30 -0.04
C VAL A 106 6.20 11.22 -0.26
N ILE A 107 5.85 9.94 -0.04
CA ILE A 107 6.74 8.80 -0.31
C ILE A 107 7.18 8.78 -1.79
N PHE A 108 6.21 8.92 -2.70
CA PHE A 108 6.46 8.91 -4.14
C PHE A 108 7.33 10.09 -4.58
N PHE A 109 7.10 11.26 -4.01
CA PHE A 109 7.95 12.43 -4.22
C PHE A 109 9.39 12.17 -3.78
N ILE A 110 9.61 11.67 -2.56
CA ILE A 110 10.95 11.38 -2.04
C ILE A 110 11.65 10.33 -2.91
N ALA A 111 10.97 9.23 -3.24
CA ALA A 111 11.52 8.18 -4.11
C ALA A 111 11.90 8.71 -5.50
N SER A 112 11.07 9.57 -6.07
CA SER A 112 11.33 10.23 -7.36
C SER A 112 12.49 11.23 -7.27
N ALA A 113 12.59 11.98 -6.17
CA ALA A 113 13.66 12.96 -5.95
C ALA A 113 15.03 12.27 -5.77
N LEU A 114 15.05 11.13 -5.07
CA LEU A 114 16.24 10.31 -4.87
C LEU A 114 16.73 9.66 -6.18
N THR A 115 15.80 9.31 -7.08
CA THR A 115 16.14 8.65 -8.36
C THR A 115 16.28 9.62 -9.55
N GLY A 116 15.77 10.85 -9.42
CA GLY A 116 15.77 11.87 -10.47
C GLY A 116 17.13 12.55 -10.70
N ARG A 117 17.18 13.42 -11.73
CA ARG A 117 18.37 14.21 -12.12
C ARG A 117 18.23 15.71 -11.87
N ALA A 118 17.04 16.19 -11.51
CA ALA A 118 16.78 17.60 -11.37
C ALA A 118 17.76 18.25 -10.37
N ALA A 119 18.42 19.34 -10.79
CA ALA A 119 19.40 20.06 -9.97
C ALA A 119 18.76 20.61 -8.69
N ALA A 120 17.52 21.10 -8.77
CA ALA A 120 16.74 21.57 -7.63
C ALA A 120 16.59 20.53 -6.50
N LEU A 121 16.66 19.24 -6.82
CA LEU A 121 16.53 18.14 -5.86
C LEU A 121 17.89 17.57 -5.41
N ALA A 122 19.00 18.21 -5.78
CA ALA A 122 20.34 17.80 -5.33
C ALA A 122 20.50 17.77 -3.80
N PRO A 123 19.93 18.70 -3.00
CA PRO A 123 20.02 18.64 -1.53
C PRO A 123 19.44 17.34 -0.95
N ILE A 124 18.36 16.81 -1.53
CA ILE A 124 17.76 15.54 -1.12
C ILE A 124 18.74 14.38 -1.36
N ARG A 125 19.38 14.34 -2.52
CA ARG A 125 20.36 13.29 -2.87
C ARG A 125 21.65 13.37 -2.06
N ARG A 126 22.08 14.57 -1.65
CA ARG A 126 23.26 14.73 -0.75
C ARG A 126 23.02 14.07 0.61
N ASN A 127 21.78 14.14 1.11
CA ASN A 127 21.37 13.54 2.38
C ASN A 127 20.60 12.22 2.19
N THR A 128 21.02 11.38 1.23
CA THR A 128 20.31 10.14 0.85
C THR A 128 19.96 9.24 2.04
N LYS A 129 20.86 9.07 3.02
CA LYS A 129 20.59 8.26 4.23
C LYS A 129 19.38 8.76 5.02
N LEU A 130 19.27 10.08 5.21
CA LEU A 130 18.15 10.70 5.93
C LEU A 130 16.85 10.48 5.17
N TRP A 131 16.83 10.84 3.89
CA TRP A 131 15.61 10.76 3.08
C TRP A 131 15.14 9.34 2.83
N LEU A 132 16.05 8.36 2.70
CA LEU A 132 15.68 6.95 2.70
C LEU A 132 15.05 6.53 4.03
N THR A 133 15.58 7.01 5.17
CA THR A 133 15.01 6.71 6.49
C THR A 133 13.61 7.30 6.63
N VAL A 134 13.44 8.58 6.27
CA VAL A 134 12.13 9.25 6.27
C VAL A 134 11.16 8.48 5.38
N ASN A 135 11.58 8.06 4.18
CA ASN A 135 10.74 7.31 3.26
C ASN A 135 10.29 5.95 3.83
N VAL A 136 11.19 5.23 4.51
CA VAL A 136 10.86 3.97 5.20
C VAL A 136 9.86 4.22 6.34
N VAL A 137 10.09 5.23 7.18
CA VAL A 137 9.20 5.56 8.30
C VAL A 137 7.80 5.93 7.81
N LEU A 138 7.70 6.75 6.76
CA LEU A 138 6.43 7.09 6.12
C LEU A 138 5.72 5.84 5.56
N ALA A 139 6.46 4.95 4.90
CA ALA A 139 5.90 3.71 4.37
C ALA A 139 5.37 2.79 5.47
N VAL A 140 6.07 2.67 6.60
CA VAL A 140 5.60 1.93 7.77
C VAL A 140 4.30 2.54 8.31
N MET A 141 4.23 3.86 8.45
CA MET A 141 2.99 4.54 8.88
C MET A 141 1.81 4.25 7.94
N VAL A 142 2.02 4.28 6.63
CA VAL A 142 1.01 3.91 5.62
C VAL A 142 0.54 2.47 5.79
N ILE A 143 1.44 1.53 6.09
CA ILE A 143 1.09 0.12 6.35
C ILE A 143 0.28 -0.01 7.65
N CYS A 144 0.67 0.67 8.73
CA CYS A 144 -0.06 0.68 10.00
C CYS A 144 -1.49 1.22 9.82
N ILE A 145 -1.66 2.34 9.12
CA ILE A 145 -2.98 2.91 8.78
C ILE A 145 -3.80 1.91 7.96
N SER A 146 -3.17 1.21 7.02
CA SER A 146 -3.82 0.17 6.22
C SER A 146 -4.31 -1.00 7.08
N GLY A 147 -3.57 -1.36 8.12
CA GLY A 147 -3.97 -2.35 9.12
C GLY A 147 -5.22 -1.91 9.88
N VAL A 148 -5.25 -0.66 10.36
CA VAL A 148 -6.41 -0.08 11.07
C VAL A 148 -7.66 -0.04 10.18
N LEU A 149 -7.52 0.38 8.91
CA LEU A 149 -8.63 0.42 7.95
C LEU A 149 -9.28 -0.96 7.70
N ARG A 150 -8.55 -2.05 7.93
CA ARG A 150 -9.08 -3.42 7.78
C ARG A 150 -10.12 -3.77 8.85
N PHE A 151 -10.08 -3.10 10.01
CA PHE A 151 -11.01 -3.32 11.11
C PHE A 151 -12.29 -2.48 11.02
N VAL A 152 -12.38 -1.54 10.08
CA VAL A 152 -13.62 -0.79 9.82
C VAL A 152 -14.65 -1.78 9.25
N PRO A 153 -15.79 -2.02 9.95
CA PRO A 153 -16.78 -3.02 9.54
C PRO A 153 -17.21 -2.83 8.08
N SER A 154 -17.21 -3.92 7.32
CA SER A 154 -17.83 -3.93 5.99
C SER A 154 -19.32 -4.24 6.17
N ALA A 155 -20.18 -3.74 5.29
CA ALA A 155 -21.62 -4.07 5.27
C ALA A 155 -21.94 -5.59 5.19
N ALA A 156 -20.93 -6.43 4.94
CA ALA A 156 -21.03 -7.88 4.83
C ALA A 156 -20.85 -8.66 6.14
N SER A 157 -20.73 -8.00 7.30
CA SER A 157 -20.76 -8.71 8.59
C SER A 157 -22.20 -8.83 9.08
N PRO A 158 -22.83 -10.02 9.06
CA PRO A 158 -24.11 -10.18 9.73
C PRO A 158 -23.93 -9.83 11.21
N PRO A 159 -24.89 -9.12 11.83
CA PRO A 159 -24.82 -8.83 13.25
C PRO A 159 -24.76 -10.15 14.02
N ALA A 160 -23.80 -10.27 14.96
CA ALA A 160 -23.60 -11.47 15.79
C ALA A 160 -24.88 -11.93 16.52
N LYS A 161 -25.87 -11.04 16.68
CA LYS A 161 -27.20 -11.35 17.23
C LYS A 161 -28.08 -12.23 16.32
N ALA A 162 -27.82 -12.31 15.02
CA ALA A 162 -28.60 -13.16 14.10
C ALA A 162 -28.19 -14.64 14.17
N GLN A 163 -26.99 -14.95 14.64
CA GLN A 163 -26.50 -16.33 14.76
C GLN A 163 -27.04 -17.02 16.03
N THR A 164 -27.26 -16.27 17.11
CA THR A 164 -27.77 -16.85 18.38
C THR A 164 -29.25 -17.24 18.31
N SER A 165 -30.05 -16.58 17.46
CA SER A 165 -31.48 -16.87 17.33
C SER A 165 -31.79 -18.07 16.44
N GLN A 166 -30.86 -18.50 15.58
CA GLN A 166 -31.07 -19.61 14.66
C GLN A 166 -30.70 -20.97 15.28
N GLU A 167 -29.91 -20.98 16.35
CA GLU A 167 -29.54 -22.18 17.12
C GLU A 167 -30.55 -22.51 18.24
N ALA A 168 -31.51 -21.61 18.52
CA ALA A 168 -32.50 -21.76 19.58
C ALA A 168 -33.86 -22.32 19.13
N GLN A 169 -34.01 -22.82 17.89
CA GLN A 169 -35.21 -23.58 17.50
C GLN A 169 -35.01 -25.06 17.90
N PRO A 170 -35.72 -25.58 18.92
CA PRO A 170 -35.68 -26.99 19.21
C PRO A 170 -36.40 -27.73 18.08
N HIS A 171 -35.72 -28.70 17.47
CA HIS A 171 -36.31 -29.64 16.54
C HIS A 171 -37.57 -30.26 17.18
N SER A 172 -38.75 -29.81 16.76
CA SER A 172 -40.02 -30.44 17.09
C SER A 172 -40.04 -31.82 16.44
N VAL A 173 -39.70 -32.84 17.23
CA VAL A 173 -39.88 -34.25 16.91
C VAL A 173 -41.38 -34.50 16.75
N ALA A 174 -41.87 -34.48 15.51
CA ALA A 174 -43.22 -34.92 15.19
C ALA A 174 -43.31 -36.44 15.42
N ARG A 175 -43.99 -36.82 16.50
CA ARG A 175 -44.55 -38.18 16.66
C ARG A 175 -45.80 -38.29 15.80
N HIS A 176 -45.79 -39.20 14.84
CA HIS A 176 -46.96 -39.91 14.33
C HIS A 176 -46.51 -41.39 14.28
N GLY A 177 -47.17 -42.35 14.91
CA GLY A 177 -48.60 -42.52 15.07
C GLY A 177 -48.98 -43.71 14.20
#